data_AF-X1P8J7-F1
#
_entry.id   AF-X1P8J7-F1
#
_cell.length_a   1.000
_cell.length_b   1.000
_cell.length_c   1.000
_cell.angle_alpha   90.00
_cell.angle_beta   90.00
_cell.angle_gamma   90.00
#
_symmetry.space_group_name_H-M   'P 1'
#
loop_
_entity.id
_entity.type
_entity.pdbx_description
1 polymer ?
#
loop_
_entity_poly.entity_id
_entity_poly.type
_entity_poly.pdbx_seq_one_letter_code
_entity_poly.pdbx_strand_id
1 'polypeptide(L)'
;MISKIALYKKVDSRFRGNDNRQEIDTSVIARSEASLPLRKQGKQSQEVRLFSIPRRKINLLCFILILFLITSFLASANSQNISMTNIWYKKLPNHIHLTIKASGEILEYEVSYLEEPERIVIGVKNAFYSIDELSRNILFLNMGSVKQVRCGQFENEPIPITRFIVDLFQEADYEVKLSSDKRLLYIDVYDYVEFKAPE
;
A
#
# COMPACT_ATOMS: atom_id res chain seq x y z
N MET A 1 -55.49 -0.68 -1.95
CA MET A 1 -55.21 0.37 -0.94
C MET A 1 -54.62 1.58 -1.65
N ILE A 2 -54.77 2.80 -1.12
CA ILE A 2 -54.62 4.06 -1.87
C ILE A 2 -53.15 4.55 -1.95
N SER A 3 -52.87 5.48 -2.88
CA SER A 3 -51.56 5.90 -3.41
C SER A 3 -51.04 7.27 -2.89
N LYS A 4 -49.81 7.62 -3.31
CA LYS A 4 -49.04 8.89 -3.16
C LYS A 4 -48.34 9.06 -1.79
N ILE A 5 -47.18 9.74 -1.64
CA ILE A 5 -46.56 10.93 -2.29
C ILE A 5 -45.01 10.77 -2.24
N ALA A 6 -44.10 11.42 -2.98
CA ALA A 6 -43.98 11.86 -4.39
C ALA A 6 -42.53 12.41 -4.60
N LEU A 7 -41.92 12.26 -5.79
CA LEU A 7 -40.58 12.81 -6.11
C LEU A 7 -40.60 14.31 -6.47
N TYR A 8 -39.58 15.05 -6.03
CA TYR A 8 -39.18 16.42 -6.47
C TYR A 8 -37.65 16.56 -6.26
N LYS A 9 -36.83 17.29 -7.05
CA LYS A 9 -37.01 17.90 -8.39
C LYS A 9 -35.64 18.24 -9.03
N LYS A 10 -35.55 18.01 -10.33
CA LYS A 10 -34.74 18.70 -11.38
C LYS A 10 -34.02 20.02 -10.99
N VAL A 11 -32.73 20.12 -11.36
CA VAL A 11 -32.11 21.34 -11.94
C VAL A 11 -31.31 20.94 -13.18
N ASP A 12 -31.46 21.71 -14.26
CA ASP A 12 -30.79 21.58 -15.56
C ASP A 12 -30.43 23.01 -16.01
N SER A 13 -29.21 23.25 -16.48
CA SER A 13 -28.78 24.57 -16.95
C SER A 13 -27.70 24.50 -18.03
N ARG A 14 -28.14 24.49 -19.29
CA ARG A 14 -27.30 24.86 -20.45
C ARG A 14 -27.28 26.39 -20.62
N PHE A 15 -26.08 26.97 -20.65
CA PHE A 15 -25.75 28.23 -21.35
C PHE A 15 -24.31 28.07 -21.85
N ARG A 16 -24.02 27.97 -23.16
CA ARG A 16 -24.20 28.90 -24.29
C ARG A 16 -23.10 29.96 -24.37
N GLY A 17 -22.00 29.58 -25.04
CA GLY A 17 -21.20 30.38 -25.98
C GLY A 17 -20.46 31.63 -25.51
N ASN A 18 -19.20 31.74 -25.92
CA ASN A 18 -18.83 32.86 -26.80
C ASN A 18 -17.61 32.48 -27.68
N ASP A 19 -17.65 32.88 -28.94
CA ASP A 19 -16.48 32.85 -29.82
C ASP A 19 -15.56 34.03 -29.49
N ASN A 20 -14.25 33.90 -29.78
CA ASN A 20 -13.53 34.98 -30.45
C ASN A 20 -12.22 34.48 -31.08
N ARG A 21 -12.12 34.67 -32.39
CA ARG A 21 -10.86 34.66 -33.13
C ARG A 21 -10.02 35.86 -32.73
N GLN A 22 -8.70 35.71 -32.74
CA GLN A 22 -7.86 36.71 -33.40
C GLN A 22 -6.66 36.05 -34.07
N GLU A 23 -6.72 36.07 -35.40
CA GLU A 23 -5.70 35.67 -36.36
C GLU A 23 -5.20 36.98 -36.95
N ILE A 24 -3.89 37.27 -36.89
CA ILE A 24 -3.28 38.42 -37.57
C ILE A 24 -2.01 37.97 -38.30
N ASP A 25 -1.90 38.52 -39.51
CA ASP A 25 -1.12 38.03 -40.63
C ASP A 25 0.41 38.15 -40.56
N THR A 26 1.03 37.41 -41.46
CA THR A 26 2.45 37.54 -41.84
C THR A 26 2.58 38.37 -43.12
N SER A 27 3.49 39.35 -43.19
CA SER A 27 4.18 39.71 -44.45
C SER A 27 5.41 40.59 -44.21
N VAL A 28 6.61 40.18 -44.64
CA VAL A 28 7.30 40.36 -45.95
C VAL A 28 7.92 41.77 -46.13
N ILE A 29 9.09 41.79 -46.82
CA ILE A 29 9.98 42.91 -47.24
C ILE A 29 11.12 43.16 -46.20
N ALA A 30 12.43 43.20 -46.53
CA ALA A 30 13.14 43.11 -47.82
C ALA A 30 14.48 42.32 -47.76
N ARG A 31 15.18 42.20 -48.90
CA ARG A 31 16.63 41.91 -49.04
C ARG A 31 17.42 43.19 -49.32
N SER A 32 18.70 43.25 -48.95
CA SER A 32 19.77 43.82 -49.79
C SER A 32 21.16 43.40 -49.27
N GLU A 33 22.12 43.16 -50.16
CA GLU A 33 23.48 42.67 -49.85
C GLU A 33 24.57 43.74 -50.06
N ALA A 34 25.79 43.41 -49.58
CA ALA A 34 27.10 43.96 -49.95
C ALA A 34 27.38 45.45 -49.63
N SER A 35 28.39 45.76 -48.80
CA SER A 35 29.79 45.63 -49.21
C SER A 35 30.78 45.74 -48.04
N LEU A 36 31.95 45.07 -48.18
CA LEU A 36 33.09 45.13 -47.26
C LEU A 36 33.98 46.36 -47.56
N PRO A 37 34.82 46.79 -46.60
CA PRO A 37 36.23 46.38 -46.69
C PRO A 37 36.89 45.93 -45.38
N LEU A 38 38.01 45.22 -45.52
CA LEU A 38 38.80 44.59 -44.46
C LEU A 38 39.26 45.52 -43.33
N ARG A 39 39.25 44.98 -42.09
CA ARG A 39 40.21 45.37 -41.04
C ARG A 39 40.70 44.15 -40.27
N LYS A 40 42.01 43.87 -40.35
CA LYS A 40 42.72 42.87 -39.52
C LYS A 40 42.71 43.29 -38.04
N GLN A 41 42.39 42.38 -37.12
CA GLN A 41 43.13 42.13 -35.87
C GLN A 41 42.55 40.98 -35.02
N GLY A 42 43.38 40.37 -34.17
CA GLY A 42 42.90 39.85 -32.87
C GLY A 42 42.37 38.41 -32.81
N LYS A 43 43.18 37.40 -33.14
CA LYS A 43 42.91 36.00 -32.75
C LYS A 43 43.22 35.81 -31.26
N GLN A 44 42.26 36.08 -30.36
CA GLN A 44 42.31 35.63 -28.97
C GLN A 44 41.37 34.45 -28.76
N SER A 45 41.95 33.26 -28.67
CA SER A 45 41.23 32.05 -28.24
C SER A 45 41.00 32.17 -26.74
N GLN A 46 39.76 32.35 -26.30
CA GLN A 46 39.42 32.16 -24.89
C GLN A 46 39.54 30.66 -24.58
N GLU A 47 40.64 30.26 -23.95
CA GLU A 47 40.68 28.99 -23.24
C GLU A 47 39.60 29.02 -22.16
N VAL A 48 38.55 28.23 -22.35
CA VAL A 48 37.73 27.77 -21.23
C VAL A 48 38.67 26.96 -20.35
N ARG A 49 39.14 27.58 -19.25
CA ARG A 49 39.97 26.91 -18.26
C ARG A 49 39.14 25.87 -17.51
N LEU A 50 39.00 24.71 -18.15
CA LEU A 50 38.46 23.51 -17.54
C LEU A 50 39.31 23.22 -16.30
N PHE A 51 38.72 23.33 -15.11
CA PHE A 51 39.42 23.09 -13.86
C PHE A 51 40.05 21.69 -13.91
N SER A 52 41.38 21.64 -13.91
CA SER A 52 42.16 20.40 -13.98
C SER A 52 42.16 19.70 -12.62
N ILE A 53 41.00 19.14 -12.25
CA ILE A 53 40.83 18.35 -11.03
C ILE A 53 41.81 17.17 -11.11
N PRO A 54 42.76 17.02 -10.15
CA PRO A 54 43.77 15.98 -10.23
C PRO A 54 43.11 14.59 -10.17
N ARG A 55 43.48 13.69 -11.09
CA ARG A 55 42.88 12.35 -11.30
C ARG A 55 42.52 11.58 -10.01
N ARG A 56 43.36 11.66 -8.97
CA ARG A 56 43.11 11.00 -7.66
C ARG A 56 41.81 11.47 -6.98
N LYS A 57 41.46 12.76 -7.09
CA LYS A 57 40.22 13.32 -6.51
C LYS A 57 38.97 12.94 -7.30
N ILE A 58 39.09 12.76 -8.63
CA ILE A 58 37.99 12.31 -9.49
C ILE A 58 37.59 10.88 -9.09
N ASN A 59 38.56 9.96 -8.96
CA ASN A 59 38.27 8.58 -8.56
C ASN A 59 37.55 8.49 -7.20
N LEU A 60 37.96 9.31 -6.22
CA LEU A 60 37.31 9.37 -4.90
C LEU A 60 35.89 9.93 -4.98
N LEU A 61 35.67 11.00 -5.75
CA LEU A 61 34.35 11.58 -5.96
C LEU A 61 33.40 10.58 -6.64
N CYS A 62 33.88 9.85 -7.65
CA CYS A 62 33.14 8.77 -8.28
C CYS A 62 32.81 7.65 -7.29
N PHE A 63 33.75 7.26 -6.41
CA PHE A 63 33.49 6.23 -5.39
C PHE A 63 32.40 6.66 -4.39
N ILE A 64 32.41 7.93 -3.96
CA ILE A 64 31.39 8.48 -3.06
C ILE A 64 30.02 8.55 -3.75
N LEU A 65 29.98 8.98 -5.03
CA LEU A 65 28.73 9.00 -5.81
C LEU A 65 28.18 7.60 -6.08
N ILE A 66 29.05 6.61 -6.36
CA ILE A 66 28.65 5.20 -6.53
C ILE A 66 28.12 4.65 -5.21
N LEU A 67 28.79 4.90 -4.08
CA LEU A 67 28.30 4.49 -2.77
C LEU A 67 26.93 5.12 -2.45
N PHE A 68 26.77 6.42 -2.73
CA PHE A 68 25.51 7.13 -2.52
C PHE A 68 24.37 6.60 -3.40
N LEU A 69 24.65 6.27 -4.67
CA LEU A 69 23.72 5.61 -5.60
C LEU A 69 23.34 4.20 -5.13
N ILE A 70 24.29 3.42 -4.63
CA ILE A 70 24.02 2.08 -4.07
C ILE A 70 23.15 2.19 -2.81
N THR A 71 23.41 3.15 -1.92
CA THR A 71 22.60 3.34 -0.70
C THR A 71 21.19 3.85 -1.01
N SER A 72 21.00 4.62 -2.08
CA SER A 72 19.67 5.17 -2.43
C SER A 72 18.78 4.16 -3.17
N PHE A 73 19.36 3.16 -3.85
CA PHE A 73 18.59 2.08 -4.49
C PHE A 73 18.01 1.04 -3.51
N LEU A 74 18.47 1.00 -2.25
CA LEU A 74 18.04 0.01 -1.26
C LEU A 74 16.78 0.42 -0.47
N ALA A 75 16.34 1.68 -0.61
CA ALA A 75 15.32 2.29 0.26
C ALA A 75 13.92 2.45 -0.37
N SER A 76 13.61 1.73 -1.45
CA SER A 76 12.29 1.79 -2.11
C SER A 76 11.51 0.49 -1.94
N ALA A 77 11.19 0.16 -0.69
CA ALA A 77 10.11 -0.77 -0.40
C ALA A 77 8.78 -0.04 -0.65
N ASN A 78 8.27 -0.12 -1.89
CA ASN A 78 6.97 0.45 -2.24
C ASN A 78 5.84 -0.37 -1.60
N SER A 79 5.62 -0.16 -0.30
CA SER A 79 4.55 -0.78 0.48
C SER A 79 3.21 -0.17 0.08
N GLN A 80 2.69 -0.60 -1.07
CA GLN A 80 1.34 -0.28 -1.48
C GLN A 80 0.34 -0.90 -0.49
N ASN A 81 -0.54 -0.08 0.08
CA ASN A 81 -1.54 -0.55 1.02
C ASN A 81 -2.41 -1.66 0.41
N ILE A 82 -2.59 -2.74 1.16
CA ILE A 82 -3.43 -3.89 0.81
C ILE A 82 -4.80 -3.79 1.49
N SER A 83 -5.74 -4.62 1.06
CA SER A 83 -7.06 -4.75 1.68
C SER A 83 -7.26 -6.16 2.19
N MET A 84 -7.79 -6.32 3.39
CA MET A 84 -8.28 -7.59 3.92
C MET A 84 -9.68 -7.82 3.40
N THR A 85 -9.83 -8.83 2.54
CA THR A 85 -11.02 -9.02 1.68
C THR A 85 -11.94 -10.14 2.12
N ASN A 86 -11.42 -11.14 2.84
CA ASN A 86 -12.23 -12.26 3.31
C ASN A 86 -11.57 -12.98 4.49
N ILE A 87 -12.37 -13.70 5.28
CA ILE A 87 -11.92 -14.63 6.31
C ILE A 87 -12.88 -15.82 6.37
N TRP A 88 -12.34 -17.03 6.38
CA TRP A 88 -13.11 -18.26 6.53
C TRP A 88 -12.38 -19.25 7.44
N TYR A 89 -13.05 -20.36 7.76
CA TYR A 89 -12.48 -21.40 8.60
C TYR A 89 -12.81 -22.81 8.08
N LYS A 90 -12.03 -23.79 8.54
CA LYS A 90 -12.29 -25.20 8.35
C LYS A 90 -12.00 -25.94 9.66
N LYS A 91 -12.94 -26.78 10.12
CA LYS A 91 -12.66 -27.73 11.19
C LYS A 91 -11.81 -28.88 10.66
N LEU A 92 -10.69 -29.15 11.32
CA LEU A 92 -9.86 -30.32 11.13
C LEU A 92 -9.85 -31.17 12.42
N PRO A 93 -9.43 -32.45 12.39
CA PRO A 93 -9.66 -33.38 13.49
C PRO A 93 -9.10 -32.96 14.86
N ASN A 94 -8.05 -32.14 14.87
CA ASN A 94 -7.33 -31.71 16.08
C ASN A 94 -7.08 -30.18 16.14
N HIS A 95 -7.64 -29.40 15.21
CA HIS A 95 -7.51 -27.94 15.21
C HIS A 95 -8.63 -27.24 14.43
N ILE A 96 -8.73 -25.93 14.60
CA ILE A 96 -9.44 -25.02 13.69
C ILE A 96 -8.39 -24.38 12.78
N HIS A 97 -8.56 -24.53 11.46
CA HIS A 97 -7.77 -23.81 10.46
C HIS A 97 -8.54 -22.56 10.03
N LEU A 98 -8.06 -21.38 10.42
CA LEU A 98 -8.54 -20.09 9.94
C LEU A 98 -7.72 -19.67 8.71
N THR A 99 -8.36 -19.02 7.75
CA THR A 99 -7.67 -18.38 6.62
C THR A 99 -8.18 -16.96 6.44
N ILE A 100 -7.26 -16.00 6.41
CA ILE A 100 -7.51 -14.58 6.10
C ILE A 100 -6.92 -14.29 4.72
N LYS A 101 -7.63 -13.53 3.88
CA LYS A 101 -7.22 -13.21 2.51
C LYS A 101 -7.01 -11.72 2.28
N ALA A 102 -5.81 -11.37 1.80
CA ALA A 102 -5.48 -10.04 1.33
C ALA A 102 -5.65 -9.88 -0.20
N SER A 103 -5.77 -8.63 -0.66
CA SER A 103 -5.75 -8.27 -2.09
C SER A 103 -4.34 -8.25 -2.70
N GLY A 104 -3.30 -8.15 -1.87
CA GLY A 104 -1.89 -8.13 -2.26
C GLY A 104 -1.00 -8.91 -1.27
N GLU A 105 0.31 -8.82 -1.42
CA GLU A 105 1.25 -9.49 -0.52
C GLU A 105 1.22 -8.88 0.89
N ILE A 106 1.03 -9.73 1.91
CA ILE A 106 1.24 -9.37 3.31
C ILE A 106 2.75 -9.34 3.57
N LEU A 107 3.30 -8.12 3.70
CA LEU A 107 4.73 -7.91 3.94
C LEU A 107 5.10 -7.95 5.42
N GLU A 108 4.21 -7.49 6.31
CA GLU A 108 4.47 -7.36 7.73
C GLU A 108 3.21 -7.60 8.57
N TYR A 109 3.32 -8.47 9.55
CA TYR A 109 2.29 -8.72 10.56
C TYR A 109 2.95 -9.04 11.90
N GLU A 110 2.24 -8.72 12.98
CA GLU A 110 2.60 -9.01 14.35
C GLU A 110 1.57 -9.96 14.96
N VAL A 111 2.03 -10.89 15.80
CA VAL A 111 1.16 -11.81 16.55
C VAL A 111 1.53 -11.71 18.02
N SER A 112 0.52 -11.61 18.86
CA SER A 112 0.66 -11.60 20.32
C SER A 112 -0.43 -12.44 20.96
N TYR A 113 -0.11 -13.00 22.13
CA TYR A 113 -1.07 -13.68 22.98
C TYR A 113 -1.46 -12.74 24.13
N LEU A 114 -2.73 -12.75 24.52
CA LEU A 114 -3.24 -12.01 25.68
C LEU A 114 -4.02 -12.98 26.58
N GLU A 115 -3.62 -13.02 27.84
CA GLU A 115 -4.33 -13.70 28.93
C GLU A 115 -5.51 -12.82 29.44
N GLU A 116 -6.39 -13.41 30.24
CA GLU A 116 -7.48 -12.72 30.98
C GLU A 116 -8.40 -11.80 30.13
N PRO A 117 -9.26 -12.37 29.26
CA PRO A 117 -9.37 -13.75 28.82
C PRO A 117 -8.50 -14.04 27.58
N GLU A 118 -8.16 -15.31 27.46
CA GLU A 118 -7.39 -15.95 26.38
C GLU A 118 -7.74 -15.49 24.95
N ARG A 119 -6.76 -14.87 24.28
CA ARG A 119 -6.88 -14.35 22.91
C ARG A 119 -5.56 -14.41 22.15
N ILE A 120 -5.64 -14.78 20.88
CA ILE A 120 -4.57 -14.53 19.89
C ILE A 120 -4.92 -13.24 19.16
N VAL A 121 -4.01 -12.26 19.16
CA VAL A 121 -4.16 -10.98 18.48
C VAL A 121 -3.17 -10.89 17.34
N ILE A 122 -3.68 -10.66 16.14
CA ILE A 122 -2.89 -10.55 14.90
C ILE A 122 -3.13 -9.16 14.32
N GLY A 123 -2.07 -8.35 14.19
CA GLY A 123 -2.09 -7.05 13.53
C GLY A 123 -1.34 -7.10 12.22
N VAL A 124 -1.99 -6.78 11.10
CA VAL A 124 -1.33 -6.69 9.79
C VAL A 124 -1.18 -5.23 9.40
N LYS A 125 0.07 -4.81 9.10
CA LYS A 125 0.40 -3.42 8.77
C LYS A 125 0.20 -3.13 7.28
N ASN A 126 0.06 -1.84 6.95
CA ASN A 126 -0.23 -1.35 5.61
C ASN A 126 -1.52 -1.98 5.03
N ALA A 127 -2.50 -2.28 5.88
CA ALA A 127 -3.69 -3.05 5.54
C ALA A 127 -4.99 -2.35 5.98
N PHE A 128 -5.92 -2.21 5.04
CA PHE A 128 -7.28 -1.74 5.27
C PHE A 128 -8.28 -2.89 5.39
N TYR A 129 -9.22 -2.77 6.32
CA TYR A 129 -10.32 -3.71 6.51
C TYR A 129 -11.40 -3.51 5.44
N SER A 130 -11.75 -4.59 4.72
CA SER A 130 -12.72 -4.58 3.62
C SER A 130 -13.52 -5.90 3.57
N ILE A 131 -13.86 -6.46 4.74
CA ILE A 131 -14.65 -7.70 4.85
C ILE A 131 -16.09 -7.34 5.19
N ASP A 132 -16.94 -7.27 4.16
CA ASP A 132 -18.34 -6.83 4.27
C ASP A 132 -19.32 -7.98 4.61
N GLU A 133 -18.88 -9.23 4.47
CA GLU A 133 -19.72 -10.43 4.61
C GLU A 133 -20.04 -10.79 6.08
N LEU A 134 -19.34 -10.18 7.05
CA LEU A 134 -19.47 -10.51 8.48
C LEU A 134 -20.40 -9.56 9.23
N SER A 135 -21.37 -10.15 9.94
CA SER A 135 -22.21 -9.41 10.89
C SER A 135 -21.36 -8.82 12.01
N ARG A 136 -21.37 -7.48 12.13
CA ARG A 136 -20.61 -6.72 13.16
C ARG A 136 -19.10 -6.98 13.16
N ASN A 137 -18.54 -7.41 12.04
CA ASN A 137 -17.14 -7.85 11.91
C ASN A 137 -16.77 -9.01 12.87
N ILE A 138 -17.71 -9.93 13.10
CA ILE A 138 -17.48 -11.14 13.90
C ILE A 138 -17.79 -12.39 13.06
N LEU A 139 -16.82 -13.29 13.00
CA LEU A 139 -17.00 -14.67 12.57
C LEU A 139 -17.21 -15.53 13.83
N PHE A 140 -18.42 -16.03 14.04
CA PHE A 140 -18.75 -16.91 15.17
C PHE A 140 -18.41 -18.37 14.83
N LEU A 141 -17.73 -19.09 15.74
CA LEU A 141 -17.37 -20.50 15.55
C LEU A 141 -17.95 -21.39 16.67
N ASN A 142 -17.66 -21.06 17.94
CA ASN A 142 -17.93 -21.87 19.12
C ASN A 142 -17.55 -23.35 18.93
N MET A 143 -16.31 -23.59 18.46
CA MET A 143 -15.86 -24.91 18.03
C MET A 143 -14.38 -25.12 18.32
N GLY A 144 -14.05 -26.27 18.92
CA GLY A 144 -12.69 -26.53 19.41
C GLY A 144 -12.27 -25.51 20.46
N SER A 145 -11.02 -25.07 20.40
CA SER A 145 -10.50 -24.01 21.28
C SER A 145 -11.03 -22.60 20.94
N VAL A 146 -11.72 -22.38 19.81
CA VAL A 146 -12.09 -21.04 19.31
C VAL A 146 -13.56 -20.68 19.59
N LYS A 147 -13.79 -19.58 20.32
CA LYS A 147 -15.11 -18.96 20.50
C LYS A 147 -15.56 -18.24 19.21
N GLN A 148 -14.77 -17.26 18.78
CA GLN A 148 -15.08 -16.38 17.66
C GLN A 148 -13.82 -15.69 17.16
N VAL A 149 -13.85 -15.15 15.94
CA VAL A 149 -12.86 -14.20 15.45
C VAL A 149 -13.52 -12.84 15.29
N ARG A 150 -13.01 -11.83 15.99
CA ARG A 150 -13.36 -10.41 15.79
C ARG A 150 -12.34 -9.78 14.86
N CYS A 151 -12.78 -8.97 13.90
CA CYS A 151 -11.88 -8.28 12.98
C CYS A 151 -12.27 -6.80 12.80
N GLY A 152 -11.36 -6.01 12.25
CA GLY A 152 -11.63 -4.62 11.92
C GLY A 152 -10.38 -3.79 11.71
N GLN A 153 -10.58 -2.54 11.28
CA GLN A 153 -9.53 -1.53 11.31
C GLN A 153 -9.19 -1.22 12.77
N PHE A 154 -7.92 -1.33 13.15
CA PHE A 154 -7.42 -0.92 14.47
C PHE A 154 -6.82 0.49 14.43
N GLU A 155 -6.00 0.76 13.42
CA GLU A 155 -5.31 2.05 13.22
C GLU A 155 -5.45 2.46 11.76
N ASN A 156 -5.59 3.76 11.48
CA ASN A 156 -5.70 4.28 10.11
C ASN A 156 -4.45 5.05 9.68
N GLU A 157 -3.85 5.79 10.62
CA GLU A 157 -2.76 6.75 10.40
C GLU A 157 -1.84 6.69 11.62
N PRO A 158 -0.50 6.77 11.46
CA PRO A 158 0.23 7.00 10.20
C PRO A 158 0.46 5.72 9.37
N ILE A 159 0.19 4.54 9.94
CA ILE A 159 0.28 3.25 9.24
C ILE A 159 -1.05 2.52 9.45
N PRO A 160 -1.80 2.16 8.40
CA PRO A 160 -3.07 1.48 8.58
C PRO A 160 -2.84 0.03 9.05
N ILE A 161 -3.46 -0.34 10.17
CA ILE A 161 -3.38 -1.69 10.75
C ILE A 161 -4.77 -2.30 10.80
N THR A 162 -4.95 -3.42 10.09
CA THR A 162 -6.11 -4.30 10.28
C THR A 162 -5.80 -5.32 11.36
N ARG A 163 -6.70 -5.49 12.33
CA ARG A 163 -6.53 -6.44 13.44
C ARG A 163 -7.56 -7.56 13.37
N PHE A 164 -7.09 -8.77 13.68
CA PHE A 164 -7.88 -9.96 13.93
C PHE A 164 -7.63 -10.40 15.38
N ILE A 165 -8.69 -10.76 16.10
CA ILE A 165 -8.64 -11.24 17.48
C ILE A 165 -9.39 -12.56 17.50
N VAL A 166 -8.66 -13.65 17.70
CA VAL A 166 -9.23 -14.98 17.91
C VAL A 166 -9.49 -15.11 19.41
N ASP A 167 -10.75 -15.03 19.82
CA ASP A 167 -11.13 -15.23 21.22
C ASP A 167 -11.19 -16.74 21.50
N LEU A 168 -10.46 -17.21 22.51
CA LEU A 168 -10.33 -18.64 22.83
C LEU A 168 -11.19 -19.03 24.02
N PHE A 169 -11.54 -20.32 24.13
CA PHE A 169 -12.21 -20.86 25.32
C PHE A 169 -11.30 -20.90 26.54
N GLN A 170 -10.04 -21.28 26.31
CA GLN A 170 -8.97 -21.51 27.27
C GLN A 170 -7.62 -21.37 26.53
N GLU A 171 -6.52 -21.54 27.24
CA GLU A 171 -5.18 -21.59 26.64
C GLU A 171 -5.10 -22.71 25.61
N ALA A 172 -4.47 -22.42 24.45
CA ALA A 172 -4.35 -23.35 23.34
C ALA A 172 -3.10 -23.03 22.51
N ASP A 173 -2.39 -24.08 22.09
CA ASP A 173 -1.31 -23.98 21.11
C ASP A 173 -1.85 -23.45 19.77
N TYR A 174 -1.04 -22.64 19.09
CA TYR A 174 -1.39 -22.11 17.78
C TYR A 174 -0.16 -21.90 16.89
N GLU A 175 -0.38 -21.86 15.58
CA GLU A 175 0.63 -21.52 14.59
C GLU A 175 0.07 -20.50 13.60
N VAL A 176 0.90 -19.53 13.20
CA VAL A 176 0.54 -18.54 12.16
C VAL A 176 1.54 -18.64 11.00
N LYS A 177 1.02 -18.79 9.78
CA LYS A 177 1.81 -18.98 8.55
C LYS A 177 1.28 -18.13 7.41
N LEU A 178 2.18 -17.59 6.58
CA LEU A 178 1.82 -17.04 5.27
C LEU A 178 1.81 -18.14 4.21
N SER A 179 0.95 -17.98 3.21
CA SER A 179 1.06 -18.71 1.94
C SER A 179 2.34 -18.34 1.19
N SER A 180 2.77 -19.19 0.25
CA SER A 180 3.96 -18.95 -0.58
C SER A 180 3.89 -17.67 -1.41
N ASP A 181 2.68 -17.21 -1.77
CA ASP A 181 2.42 -15.95 -2.46
C ASP A 181 2.12 -14.77 -1.50
N LYS A 182 2.18 -15.02 -0.19
CA LYS A 182 1.87 -14.08 0.93
C LYS A 182 0.48 -13.43 0.88
N ARG A 183 -0.46 -13.93 0.09
CA ARG A 183 -1.83 -13.37 0.00
C ARG A 183 -2.81 -13.97 0.99
N LEU A 184 -2.44 -15.08 1.62
CA LEU A 184 -3.23 -15.74 2.66
C LEU A 184 -2.42 -15.82 3.95
N LEU A 185 -3.07 -15.51 5.06
CA LEU A 185 -2.56 -15.76 6.41
C LEU A 185 -3.38 -16.91 7.00
N TYR A 186 -2.71 -18.01 7.30
CA TYR A 186 -3.24 -19.18 7.96
C TYR A 186 -3.02 -19.07 9.46
N ILE A 187 -4.04 -19.39 10.26
CA ILE A 187 -3.92 -19.57 11.71
C ILE A 187 -4.50 -20.92 12.07
N ASP A 188 -3.64 -21.83 12.52
CA ASP A 188 -4.04 -23.12 13.08
C ASP A 188 -4.12 -22.97 14.59
N VAL A 189 -5.30 -23.20 15.17
CA VAL A 189 -5.52 -23.20 16.63
C VAL A 189 -5.87 -24.61 17.06
N TYR A 190 -4.97 -25.25 17.81
CA TYR A 190 -5.12 -26.65 18.19
C TYR A 190 -6.21 -26.81 19.25
N ASP A 191 -6.96 -27.91 19.15
CA ASP A 191 -7.88 -28.32 20.21
C ASP A 191 -7.06 -28.77 21.42
N TYR A 192 -7.48 -28.37 22.61
CA TYR A 192 -7.00 -29.02 23.82
C TYR A 192 -7.43 -30.49 23.81
N VAL A 193 -6.60 -31.38 24.36
CA VAL A 193 -7.06 -32.73 24.69
C VAL A 193 -8.13 -32.59 25.77
N GLU A 194 -9.37 -32.99 25.46
CA GLU A 194 -10.47 -32.92 26.42
C GLU A 194 -10.04 -33.51 27.76
N PHE A 195 -10.29 -32.76 28.84
CA PHE A 195 -10.06 -33.26 30.19
C PHE A 195 -11.06 -34.39 30.45
N LYS A 196 -10.65 -35.62 30.13
CA LYS A 196 -11.36 -36.82 30.57
C LYS A 196 -11.36 -36.80 32.09
N ALA A 197 -12.54 -36.57 32.67
CA ALA A 197 -12.73 -36.80 34.09
C ALA A 197 -12.25 -38.23 34.41
N PRO A 198 -11.48 -38.44 35.48
CA PRO A 198 -11.12 -39.79 35.90
C PRO A 198 -12.39 -40.58 36.20
N GLU A 199 -12.43 -41.82 35.69
CA GLU A 199 -13.52 -42.79 35.91
C GLU A 199 -13.62 -43.23 37.39
#